data_AF-A0AB34H2V8-F1
#
_entry.id   AF-A0AB34H2V8-F1
#
_cell.length_a   1.000
_cell.length_b   1.000
_cell.length_c   1.000
_cell.angle_alpha   90.00
_cell.angle_beta   90.00
_cell.angle_gamma   90.00
#
_symmetry.space_group_name_H-M   'P 1'
#
loop_
_entity.id
_entity.type
_entity.pdbx_description
1 polymer ?
#
loop_
_entity_poly.entity_id
_entity_poly.type
_entity_poly.pdbx_seq_one_letter_code
_entity_poly.pdbx_strand_id
1 'polypeptide(L)'
;MISDFQPPEGFEPFSNKDHTLVVQFTVKRERNIDCGGGYVKLFPDGLDQRDMHGDSKYNIMVGPDICCPGTKKVHVIFNYKGKNVLINKDIHSKPEDWDKPEHIPDPDAKKPEDWDEETDGEWEPTVIQNPEHKGEWKPWQTDNPDYKGIWIHPEIDNPEYSPDSNIYAYENFAVLGLDLWHVKSGTIFDNFLITNNEAYAEEFGNETWGVTKAAEKQMKDKQDEEQRLKEEEEKKRKEDEEDEDDEEEDEAEKVEEEEEDAAAGQAKDELQGPHHCLQGWTEA
;
A
#
# COMPACT_ATOMS: atom_id res chain seq x y z
N MET A 1 47.35 22.69 -6.69
CA MET A 1 47.11 21.23 -6.61
C MET A 1 46.77 20.94 -5.16
N ILE A 2 45.49 20.82 -4.83
CA ILE A 2 45.04 20.31 -3.55
C ILE A 2 44.10 19.18 -3.93
N SER A 3 44.65 17.97 -3.91
CA SER A 3 43.96 16.73 -4.22
C SER A 3 43.87 15.91 -2.92
N ASP A 4 43.10 16.40 -1.97
CA ASP A 4 42.63 15.59 -0.85
C ASP A 4 41.11 15.48 -1.01
N PHE A 5 40.71 14.74 -2.04
CA PHE A 5 39.34 14.25 -2.18
C PHE A 5 39.27 12.96 -1.37
N GLN A 6 38.92 13.09 -0.09
CA GLN A 6 38.67 11.94 0.79
C GLN A 6 37.51 11.14 0.18
N PRO A 7 37.70 9.88 -0.24
CA PRO A 7 36.61 9.05 -0.73
C PRO A 7 35.58 8.85 0.39
N PRO A 8 34.29 8.66 0.06
CA PRO A 8 33.25 8.49 1.07
C PRO A 8 33.63 7.38 2.06
N GLU A 9 33.57 7.72 3.35
CA GLU A 9 34.14 6.93 4.45
C GLU A 9 33.31 5.64 4.65
N GLY A 10 33.80 4.54 4.07
CA GLY A 10 33.49 3.22 4.60
C GLY A 10 34.05 3.08 6.03
N PHE A 11 33.58 2.10 6.77
CA PHE A 11 34.12 1.78 8.09
C PHE A 11 35.31 0.82 7.98
N GLU A 12 36.07 0.69 9.07
CA GLU A 12 37.20 -0.25 9.11
C GLU A 12 36.71 -1.68 8.79
N PRO A 13 37.30 -2.35 7.77
CA PRO A 13 36.83 -3.66 7.37
C PRO A 13 36.89 -4.67 8.52
N PHE A 14 35.78 -5.34 8.81
CA PHE A 14 35.70 -6.33 9.87
C PHE A 14 35.00 -7.62 9.43
N SER A 15 35.29 -8.73 10.10
CA SER A 15 34.63 -10.02 9.91
C SER A 15 33.74 -10.34 11.10
N ASN A 16 32.61 -11.01 10.85
CA ASN A 16 31.72 -11.54 11.89
C ASN A 16 31.97 -13.04 12.19
N LYS A 17 33.10 -13.59 11.75
CA LYS A 17 33.44 -14.98 12.07
C LYS A 17 33.57 -15.15 13.58
N ASP A 18 32.93 -16.18 14.14
CA ASP A 18 32.91 -16.50 15.57
C ASP A 18 32.29 -15.43 16.49
N HIS A 19 31.68 -14.39 15.91
CA HIS A 19 31.05 -13.29 16.63
C HIS A 19 29.62 -13.05 16.13
N THR A 20 28.71 -12.67 17.04
CA THR A 20 27.38 -12.20 16.65
C THR A 20 27.51 -10.91 15.85
N LEU A 21 26.70 -10.77 14.80
CA LEU A 21 26.56 -9.51 14.05
C LEU A 21 25.18 -8.93 14.34
N VAL A 22 25.14 -7.73 14.90
CA VAL A 22 23.92 -6.98 15.14
C VAL A 22 23.94 -5.75 14.25
N VAL A 23 22.92 -5.64 13.40
CA VAL A 23 22.70 -4.51 12.50
C VAL A 23 21.37 -3.88 12.88
N GLN A 24 21.43 -2.67 13.39
CA GLN A 24 20.26 -1.93 13.86
C GLN A 24 20.23 -0.57 13.18
N PHE A 25 19.06 -0.16 12.71
CA PHE A 25 18.81 1.14 12.12
C PHE A 25 17.35 1.49 12.29
N THR A 26 17.06 2.78 12.35
CA THR A 26 15.70 3.31 12.43
C THR A 26 15.27 3.78 11.05
N VAL A 27 14.08 3.34 10.61
CA VAL A 27 13.45 3.83 9.38
C VAL A 27 12.13 4.47 9.74
N LYS A 28 11.99 5.74 9.40
CA LYS A 28 10.76 6.51 9.56
C LYS A 28 10.20 6.88 8.20
N ARG A 29 8.89 6.76 8.04
CA ARG A 29 8.17 7.27 6.87
C ARG A 29 7.27 8.38 7.35
N GLU A 30 7.60 9.61 6.97
CA GLU A 30 6.82 10.77 7.38
C GLU A 30 5.50 10.84 6.62
N ARG A 31 5.59 10.59 5.30
CA ARG A 31 4.44 10.50 4.38
C ARG A 31 3.97 9.06 4.20
N ASN A 32 2.71 8.90 3.80
CA ASN A 32 2.18 7.62 3.35
C ASN A 32 2.78 7.28 1.98
N ILE A 33 3.77 6.40 1.98
CA ILE A 33 4.46 5.91 0.79
C ILE A 33 3.77 4.63 0.32
N ASP A 34 3.33 4.64 -0.93
CA ASP A 34 2.64 3.49 -1.54
C ASP A 34 3.65 2.45 -2.05
N CYS A 35 4.79 2.89 -2.58
CA CYS A 35 5.87 2.01 -3.02
C CYS A 35 7.24 2.66 -2.82
N GLY A 36 8.09 2.02 -2.01
CA GLY A 36 9.45 2.44 -1.69
C GLY A 36 10.18 1.44 -0.79
N GLY A 37 11.46 1.22 -1.10
CA GLY A 37 12.34 0.39 -0.30
C GLY A 37 12.83 1.14 0.95
N GLY A 38 12.92 0.43 2.07
CA GLY A 38 13.42 0.93 3.35
C GLY A 38 14.60 0.11 3.90
N TYR A 39 15.37 -0.56 3.04
CA TYR A 39 16.40 -1.51 3.45
C TYR A 39 17.83 -0.97 3.35
N VAL A 40 18.75 -1.63 4.05
CA VAL A 40 20.18 -1.37 4.01
C VAL A 40 20.90 -2.56 3.38
N LYS A 41 21.96 -2.29 2.63
CA LYS A 41 22.85 -3.32 2.08
C LYS A 41 24.23 -3.19 2.73
N LEU A 42 24.78 -4.31 3.21
CA LEU A 42 26.14 -4.40 3.70
C LEU A 42 27.03 -5.01 2.62
N PHE A 43 28.12 -4.32 2.31
CA PHE A 43 29.01 -4.66 1.22
C PHE A 43 30.43 -5.02 1.71
N PRO A 44 31.15 -5.86 0.95
CA PRO A 44 32.55 -6.15 1.20
C PRO A 44 33.47 -4.98 0.81
N ASP A 45 34.73 -5.05 1.22
CA ASP A 45 35.78 -4.02 0.96
C ASP A 45 36.06 -3.79 -0.54
N GLY A 46 35.81 -4.79 -1.39
CA GLY A 46 36.06 -4.70 -2.83
C GLY A 46 35.05 -3.87 -3.63
N LEU A 47 34.10 -3.19 -2.99
CA LEU A 47 33.09 -2.38 -3.67
C LEU A 47 33.62 -0.98 -3.97
N ASP A 48 33.50 -0.55 -5.24
CA ASP A 48 33.63 0.87 -5.59
C ASP A 48 32.33 1.62 -5.29
N GLN A 49 32.37 2.50 -4.30
CA GLN A 49 31.22 3.30 -3.88
C GLN A 49 30.69 4.23 -4.98
N ARG A 50 31.53 4.61 -5.95
CA ARG A 50 31.11 5.48 -7.06
C ARG A 50 30.30 4.75 -8.13
N ASP A 51 30.49 3.43 -8.22
CA ASP A 51 29.82 2.55 -9.18
C ASP A 51 28.81 1.62 -8.47
N MET A 52 28.39 1.97 -7.25
CA MET A 52 27.42 1.19 -6.50
C MET A 52 26.02 1.26 -7.15
N HIS A 53 25.41 0.10 -7.39
CA HIS A 53 24.06 -0.03 -7.97
C HIS A 53 23.31 -1.27 -7.47
N GLY A 54 22.09 -1.47 -7.98
CA GLY A 54 21.18 -2.59 -7.71
C GLY A 54 21.82 -3.97 -7.62
N ASP A 55 22.65 -4.29 -8.61
CA ASP A 55 23.23 -5.63 -8.81
C ASP A 55 24.64 -5.75 -8.25
N SER A 56 25.16 -4.70 -7.61
CA SER A 56 26.44 -4.77 -6.91
C SER A 56 26.40 -5.87 -5.85
N LYS A 57 27.48 -6.65 -5.75
CA LYS A 57 27.56 -7.79 -4.84
C LYS A 57 27.57 -7.31 -3.38
N TYR A 58 26.47 -7.54 -2.67
CA TYR A 58 26.35 -7.33 -1.23
C TYR A 58 26.49 -8.64 -0.47
N ASN A 59 26.82 -8.55 0.82
CA ASN A 59 26.85 -9.68 1.75
C ASN A 59 25.47 -9.93 2.35
N ILE A 60 24.84 -8.87 2.89
CA ILE A 60 23.55 -8.95 3.58
C ILE A 60 22.69 -7.76 3.14
N MET A 61 21.41 -8.00 2.88
CA MET A 61 20.39 -6.95 2.74
C MET A 61 19.33 -7.14 3.82
N VAL A 62 19.05 -6.10 4.59
CA VAL A 62 18.07 -6.14 5.66
C VAL A 62 17.22 -4.88 5.69
N GLY A 63 15.90 -5.04 5.83
CA GLY A 63 14.98 -3.94 6.12
C GLY A 63 13.63 -4.04 5.43
N PRO A 64 12.69 -3.13 5.78
CA PRO A 64 11.37 -3.10 5.19
C PRO A 64 11.41 -2.80 3.69
N ASP A 65 10.59 -3.49 2.91
CA ASP A 65 10.25 -3.14 1.54
C ASP A 65 8.73 -3.11 1.41
N ILE A 66 8.22 -1.99 0.92
CA ILE A 66 6.80 -1.76 0.75
C ILE A 66 6.54 -1.40 -0.70
N CYS A 67 5.68 -2.16 -1.35
CA CYS A 67 5.07 -1.80 -2.61
C CYS A 67 3.63 -2.32 -2.62
N CYS A 68 2.69 -1.42 -2.37
CA CYS A 68 1.26 -1.69 -2.44
C CYS A 68 0.85 -1.94 -3.90
N PRO A 69 -0.04 -2.92 -4.18
CA PRO A 69 -0.91 -3.63 -3.24
C PRO A 69 -0.38 -4.96 -2.67
N GLY A 70 0.83 -5.42 -3.02
CA GLY A 70 1.21 -6.84 -2.82
C GLY A 70 2.37 -7.15 -1.87
N THR A 71 3.34 -6.25 -1.68
CA THR A 71 4.58 -6.59 -0.97
C THR A 71 4.81 -5.66 0.21
N LYS A 72 4.45 -6.10 1.42
CA LYS A 72 4.81 -5.46 2.69
C LYS A 72 5.61 -6.46 3.54
N LYS A 73 6.91 -6.54 3.31
CA LYS A 73 7.78 -7.52 3.97
C LYS A 73 9.08 -6.91 4.45
N VAL A 74 9.63 -7.46 5.52
CA VAL A 74 11.01 -7.18 5.92
C VAL A 74 11.91 -8.15 5.16
N HIS A 75 12.73 -7.62 4.25
CA HIS A 75 13.75 -8.40 3.59
C HIS A 75 14.85 -8.74 4.57
N VAL A 76 15.24 -10.01 4.56
CA VAL A 76 16.51 -10.49 5.09
C VAL A 76 17.08 -11.41 4.02
N ILE A 77 18.09 -10.93 3.32
CA ILE A 77 18.70 -11.63 2.19
C ILE A 77 20.17 -11.82 2.49
N PHE A 78 20.63 -13.05 2.37
CA PHE A 78 22.01 -13.44 2.58
C PHE A 78 22.65 -13.80 1.24
N ASN A 79 23.85 -13.32 0.98
CA ASN A 79 24.65 -13.83 -0.11
C ASN A 79 25.33 -15.13 0.35
N TYR A 80 25.07 -16.23 -0.37
CA TYR A 80 25.71 -17.51 -0.14
C TYR A 80 26.19 -18.08 -1.47
N LYS A 81 27.51 -18.35 -1.56
CA LYS A 81 28.16 -18.87 -2.78
C LYS A 81 27.85 -18.05 -4.05
N GLY A 82 27.75 -16.72 -3.90
CA GLY A 82 27.47 -15.80 -5.00
C GLY A 82 25.99 -15.69 -5.39
N LYS A 83 25.08 -16.40 -4.69
CA LYS A 83 23.64 -16.30 -4.88
C LYS A 83 22.99 -15.59 -3.70
N ASN A 84 22.07 -14.68 -3.99
CA ASN A 84 21.26 -14.02 -2.98
C ASN A 84 20.09 -14.94 -2.60
N VAL A 85 20.04 -15.35 -1.33
CA VAL A 85 19.05 -16.27 -0.78
C VAL A 85 18.15 -15.50 0.17
N LEU A 86 16.83 -15.58 -0.08
CA LEU A 86 15.82 -14.98 0.77
C LEU A 86 15.47 -15.94 1.91
N ILE A 87 15.04 -15.39 3.04
CA ILE A 87 14.41 -16.19 4.10
C ILE A 87 13.10 -16.80 3.61
N ASN A 88 12.83 -18.05 4.01
CA ASN A 88 11.60 -18.76 3.67
C ASN A 88 10.38 -18.29 4.48
N LYS A 89 10.62 -17.61 5.62
CA LYS A 89 9.56 -17.11 6.49
C LYS A 89 9.27 -15.66 6.14
N ASP A 90 8.03 -15.39 5.73
CA ASP A 90 7.60 -14.02 5.53
C ASP A 90 7.48 -13.30 6.87
N ILE A 91 8.21 -12.19 6.98
CA ILE A 91 8.12 -11.26 8.10
C ILE A 91 7.24 -10.10 7.62
N HIS A 92 5.95 -10.19 7.91
CA HIS A 92 5.00 -9.14 7.54
C HIS A 92 5.20 -7.90 8.41
N SER A 93 5.25 -6.73 7.76
CA SER A 93 5.04 -5.45 8.44
C SER A 93 3.56 -5.38 8.84
N LYS A 94 3.27 -5.07 10.11
CA LYS A 94 1.91 -4.97 10.65
C LYS A 94 0.97 -4.27 9.65
N PRO A 95 -0.05 -4.95 9.09
CA PRO A 95 -1.09 -4.29 8.32
C PRO A 95 -2.05 -3.58 9.27
N GLU A 96 -2.53 -2.40 8.87
CA GLU A 96 -3.46 -1.58 9.65
C GLU A 96 -4.94 -1.89 9.33
N ASP A 97 -5.21 -2.82 8.39
CA ASP A 97 -6.53 -3.07 7.80
C ASP A 97 -6.69 -4.54 7.34
N TRP A 98 -6.72 -5.49 8.29
CA TRP A 98 -6.77 -6.95 8.00
C TRP A 98 -8.02 -7.67 8.52
N ASP A 99 -8.93 -6.99 9.22
CA ASP A 99 -10.22 -7.60 9.62
C ASP A 99 -11.32 -7.15 8.66
N LYS A 100 -11.63 -8.00 7.67
CA LYS A 100 -12.87 -7.91 6.89
C LYS A 100 -13.86 -8.98 7.39
N PRO A 101 -15.15 -8.64 7.58
CA PRO A 101 -16.11 -9.50 8.28
C PRO A 101 -16.54 -10.73 7.45
N GLU A 102 -16.74 -11.86 8.14
CA GLU A 102 -17.07 -13.18 7.58
C GLU A 102 -18.53 -13.36 7.08
N HIS A 103 -19.40 -12.34 7.21
CA HIS A 103 -20.85 -12.46 6.94
C HIS A 103 -21.30 -11.54 5.80
N ILE A 104 -22.13 -12.07 4.89
CA ILE A 104 -22.77 -11.34 3.79
C ILE A 104 -24.30 -11.42 3.99
N PRO A 105 -25.05 -10.32 3.89
CA PRO A 105 -26.51 -10.31 4.06
C PRO A 105 -27.25 -11.08 2.94
N ASP A 106 -28.32 -11.80 3.31
CA ASP A 106 -29.17 -12.61 2.40
C ASP A 106 -30.10 -11.78 1.49
N PRO A 107 -30.25 -12.06 0.19
CA PRO A 107 -31.08 -11.22 -0.68
C PRO A 107 -32.61 -11.33 -0.50
N ASP A 108 -33.15 -12.25 0.32
CA ASP A 108 -34.60 -12.57 0.34
C ASP A 108 -35.30 -12.45 1.71
N ALA A 109 -34.61 -12.03 2.75
CA ALA A 109 -35.31 -11.82 4.01
C ALA A 109 -36.29 -10.62 3.88
N LYS A 110 -37.37 -10.62 4.66
CA LYS A 110 -38.35 -9.54 4.66
C LYS A 110 -38.46 -8.94 6.04
N LYS A 111 -38.43 -7.62 6.07
CA LYS A 111 -38.64 -6.80 7.27
C LYS A 111 -40.00 -7.14 7.91
N PRO A 112 -40.06 -7.41 9.22
CA PRO A 112 -41.32 -7.60 9.94
C PRO A 112 -42.20 -6.34 9.89
N GLU A 113 -43.52 -6.53 9.90
CA GLU A 113 -44.50 -5.43 9.78
C GLU A 113 -44.59 -4.54 11.05
N ASP A 114 -44.00 -4.99 12.16
CA ASP A 114 -43.95 -4.31 13.47
C ASP A 114 -42.56 -3.68 13.74
N TRP A 115 -41.76 -3.44 12.68
CA TRP A 115 -40.41 -2.87 12.75
C TRP A 115 -40.42 -1.38 12.41
N ASP A 116 -39.99 -0.56 13.36
CA ASP A 116 -40.04 0.90 13.26
C ASP A 116 -38.64 1.48 13.00
N GLU A 117 -38.44 2.17 11.86
CA GLU A 117 -37.11 2.69 11.46
C GLU A 117 -36.64 3.87 12.32
N GLU A 118 -37.59 4.57 12.98
CA GLU A 118 -37.31 5.71 13.86
C GLU A 118 -36.86 5.22 15.25
N THR A 119 -37.32 4.03 15.67
CA THR A 119 -37.03 3.45 16.99
C THR A 119 -36.03 2.27 16.98
N ASP A 120 -35.94 1.46 15.92
CA ASP A 120 -35.18 0.19 15.86
C ASP A 120 -34.07 0.09 14.78
N GLY A 121 -33.99 1.02 13.81
CA GLY A 121 -32.88 1.12 12.83
C GLY A 121 -33.00 0.30 11.51
N GLU A 122 -31.93 0.29 10.70
CA GLU A 122 -31.87 -0.32 9.34
C GLU A 122 -31.74 -1.86 9.42
N TRP A 123 -32.59 -2.59 8.69
CA TRP A 123 -32.79 -4.03 8.86
C TRP A 123 -31.85 -4.86 7.96
N GLU A 124 -31.23 -5.94 8.49
CA GLU A 124 -30.33 -6.84 7.76
C GLU A 124 -30.92 -8.25 7.52
N PRO A 125 -30.70 -8.84 6.33
CA PRO A 125 -31.32 -10.12 5.96
C PRO A 125 -30.53 -11.40 6.31
N THR A 126 -31.23 -12.50 6.62
CA THR A 126 -30.71 -13.76 7.20
C THR A 126 -30.22 -14.81 6.18
N VAL A 127 -28.99 -15.32 6.25
CA VAL A 127 -28.39 -16.28 5.28
C VAL A 127 -28.96 -17.71 5.39
N ILE A 128 -29.54 -18.26 4.32
CA ILE A 128 -30.15 -19.61 4.28
C ILE A 128 -29.29 -20.64 3.50
N GLN A 129 -29.03 -21.83 4.08
CA GLN A 129 -28.55 -23.01 3.34
C GLN A 129 -29.70 -23.95 2.99
N ASN A 130 -29.77 -24.38 1.73
CA ASN A 130 -30.82 -25.26 1.20
C ASN A 130 -30.93 -26.58 2.00
N PRO A 131 -32.04 -26.81 2.75
CA PRO A 131 -32.18 -27.95 3.64
C PRO A 131 -32.50 -29.30 2.98
N GLU A 132 -32.84 -29.36 1.68
CA GLU A 132 -33.26 -30.59 1.01
C GLU A 132 -32.30 -31.10 -0.08
N HIS A 133 -31.13 -30.47 -0.25
CA HIS A 133 -30.16 -30.94 -1.23
C HIS A 133 -29.40 -32.18 -0.73
N LYS A 134 -29.95 -33.38 -1.00
CA LYS A 134 -29.31 -34.68 -0.74
C LYS A 134 -28.15 -35.02 -1.69
N GLY A 135 -27.70 -34.05 -2.50
CA GLY A 135 -26.70 -34.23 -3.55
C GLY A 135 -27.10 -35.30 -4.58
N GLU A 136 -26.32 -35.42 -5.65
CA GLU A 136 -26.42 -36.60 -6.51
C GLU A 136 -26.00 -37.84 -5.71
N TRP A 137 -26.87 -38.86 -5.66
CA TRP A 137 -26.55 -40.14 -5.04
C TRP A 137 -25.29 -40.72 -5.68
N LYS A 138 -24.21 -40.81 -4.88
CA LYS A 138 -23.01 -41.53 -5.28
C LYS A 138 -23.10 -42.95 -4.72
N PRO A 139 -22.73 -43.99 -5.49
CA PRO A 139 -22.66 -45.35 -4.98
C PRO A 139 -21.74 -45.39 -3.76
N TRP A 140 -22.13 -46.19 -2.75
CA TRP A 140 -21.34 -46.40 -1.55
C TRP A 140 -19.95 -46.90 -1.90
N GLN A 141 -18.92 -46.11 -1.60
CA GLN A 141 -17.53 -46.54 -1.63
C GLN A 141 -17.20 -47.07 -0.25
N THR A 142 -17.04 -48.39 -0.14
CA THR A 142 -16.42 -48.97 1.05
C THR A 142 -14.94 -48.64 0.99
N ASP A 143 -14.37 -48.11 2.06
CA ASP A 143 -12.92 -47.92 2.16
C ASP A 143 -12.24 -49.26 1.89
N ASN A 144 -11.32 -49.28 0.92
CA ASN A 144 -10.58 -50.48 0.62
C ASN A 144 -9.69 -50.81 1.84
N PRO A 145 -9.93 -51.93 2.56
CA PRO A 145 -9.13 -52.28 3.73
C PRO A 145 -7.66 -52.58 3.39
N ASP A 146 -7.35 -52.88 2.11
CA ASP A 146 -5.98 -53.05 1.62
C ASP A 146 -5.32 -51.75 1.15
N TYR A 147 -6.00 -50.60 1.28
CA TYR A 147 -5.44 -49.29 0.92
C TYR A 147 -4.42 -48.84 1.98
N LYS A 148 -3.14 -48.82 1.59
CA LYS A 148 -2.02 -48.47 2.47
C LYS A 148 -1.72 -46.97 2.53
N GLY A 149 -2.67 -46.13 2.11
CA GLY A 149 -2.45 -44.70 1.88
C GLY A 149 -1.90 -44.40 0.49
N ILE A 150 -1.72 -43.11 0.21
CA ILE A 150 -1.01 -42.65 -1.00
C ILE A 150 0.43 -43.16 -0.88
N TRP A 151 0.92 -43.87 -1.89
CA TRP A 151 2.31 -44.33 -1.91
C TRP A 151 3.25 -43.12 -1.83
N ILE A 152 4.03 -43.04 -0.76
CA ILE A 152 5.08 -42.03 -0.58
C ILE A 152 6.40 -42.72 -0.94
N HIS A 153 7.19 -42.09 -1.80
CA HIS A 153 8.50 -42.64 -2.15
C HIS A 153 9.39 -42.66 -0.90
N PRO A 154 10.23 -43.69 -0.70
CA PRO A 154 11.20 -43.67 0.39
C PRO A 154 12.09 -42.44 0.27
N GLU A 155 12.33 -41.77 1.39
CA GLU A 155 13.29 -40.67 1.47
C GLU A 155 14.69 -41.28 1.35
N ILE A 156 15.36 -40.98 0.24
CA ILE A 156 16.75 -41.38 -0.02
C ILE A 156 17.62 -40.19 0.39
N ASP A 157 18.65 -40.46 1.19
CA ASP A 157 19.61 -39.43 1.59
C ASP A 157 20.20 -38.74 0.36
N ASN A 158 20.11 -37.41 0.33
CA ASN A 158 20.61 -36.62 -0.78
C ASN A 158 22.14 -36.48 -0.68
N PRO A 159 22.94 -37.12 -1.55
CA PRO A 159 24.40 -37.02 -1.50
C PRO A 159 24.91 -35.62 -1.85
N GLU A 160 24.09 -34.78 -2.49
CA GLU A 160 24.44 -33.39 -2.80
C GLU A 160 24.21 -32.43 -1.62
N TYR A 161 23.59 -32.90 -0.53
CA TYR A 161 23.41 -32.09 0.67
C TYR A 161 24.69 -32.07 1.51
N SER A 162 25.27 -30.88 1.66
CA SER A 162 26.39 -30.64 2.57
C SER A 162 25.99 -29.58 3.59
N PRO A 163 25.91 -29.93 4.89
CA PRO A 163 25.66 -28.96 5.94
C PRO A 163 26.90 -28.07 6.11
N ASP A 164 26.72 -26.77 5.89
CA ASP A 164 27.76 -25.77 6.06
C ASP A 164 27.52 -25.02 7.36
N SER A 165 28.42 -25.15 8.33
CA SER A 165 28.30 -24.47 9.62
C SER A 165 28.70 -23.00 9.57
N ASN A 166 29.37 -22.55 8.51
CA ASN A 166 29.90 -21.19 8.36
C ASN A 166 29.02 -20.30 7.48
N ILE A 167 27.76 -20.67 7.22
CA ILE A 167 26.83 -19.87 6.40
C ILE A 167 26.65 -18.45 6.97
N TYR A 168 26.79 -18.28 8.28
CA TYR A 168 26.67 -17.00 8.96
C TYR A 168 27.90 -16.10 8.78
N ALA A 169 29.06 -16.67 8.47
CA ALA A 169 30.35 -15.97 8.54
C ALA A 169 30.70 -15.36 7.17
N TYR A 170 30.97 -14.06 7.19
CA TYR A 170 31.44 -13.29 6.05
C TYR A 170 32.89 -12.84 6.27
N GLU A 171 33.67 -12.82 5.19
CA GLU A 171 35.11 -12.49 5.27
C GLU A 171 35.33 -11.03 5.65
N ASN A 172 34.55 -10.11 5.09
CA ASN A 172 34.68 -8.68 5.34
C ASN A 172 33.38 -7.93 5.11
N PHE A 173 33.09 -6.97 5.98
CA PHE A 173 32.15 -5.88 5.78
C PHE A 173 32.95 -4.58 5.83
N ALA A 174 32.70 -3.66 4.92
CA ALA A 174 33.41 -2.38 4.87
C ALA A 174 32.50 -1.19 4.55
N VAL A 175 31.41 -1.42 3.82
CA VAL A 175 30.53 -0.35 3.35
C VAL A 175 29.09 -0.68 3.71
N LEU A 176 28.40 0.29 4.30
CA LEU A 176 26.95 0.30 4.42
C LEU A 176 26.42 1.20 3.31
N GLY A 177 25.60 0.63 2.42
CA GLY A 177 25.03 1.36 1.30
C GLY A 177 23.50 1.33 1.32
N LEU A 178 22.92 2.44 0.88
CA LEU A 178 21.50 2.61 0.64
C LEU A 178 21.28 2.69 -0.86
N ASP A 179 20.62 1.69 -1.41
CA ASP A 179 20.27 1.63 -2.83
C ASP A 179 18.80 1.23 -2.94
N LEU A 180 17.95 2.24 -3.09
CA LEU A 180 16.51 2.15 -2.86
C LEU A 180 15.75 2.85 -3.96
N TRP A 181 14.75 2.15 -4.50
CA TRP A 181 13.75 2.75 -5.36
C TRP A 181 12.62 3.37 -4.51
N HIS A 182 12.19 4.58 -4.86
CA HIS A 182 11.07 5.27 -4.22
C HIS A 182 10.17 5.91 -5.27
N VAL A 183 8.86 5.73 -5.15
CA VAL A 183 7.87 6.49 -5.94
C VAL A 183 7.63 7.85 -5.31
N LYS A 184 7.33 7.86 -4.00
CA LYS A 184 7.17 9.08 -3.19
C LYS A 184 8.34 9.20 -2.23
N SER A 185 8.99 10.36 -2.19
CA SER A 185 10.04 10.65 -1.21
C SER A 185 9.44 10.98 0.16
N GLY A 186 10.23 10.79 1.23
CA GLY A 186 9.79 11.00 2.62
C GLY A 186 10.20 9.89 3.60
N THR A 187 11.01 8.92 3.16
CA THR A 187 11.68 7.96 4.05
C THR A 187 12.91 8.59 4.66
N ILE A 188 13.04 8.49 5.98
CA ILE A 188 14.15 9.00 6.78
C ILE A 188 14.83 7.79 7.43
N PHE A 189 16.14 7.69 7.24
CA PHE A 189 16.99 6.71 7.93
C PHE A 189 17.75 7.41 9.04
N ASP A 190 17.75 6.81 10.22
CA ASP A 190 18.42 7.36 11.39
C ASP A 190 19.01 6.23 12.27
N ASN A 191 19.93 6.59 13.17
CA ASN A 191 20.47 5.71 14.21
C ASN A 191 21.07 4.39 13.68
N PHE A 192 21.99 4.47 12.71
CA PHE A 192 22.73 3.30 12.24
C PHE A 192 23.69 2.78 13.33
N LEU A 193 23.55 1.51 13.69
CA LEU A 193 24.40 0.81 14.63
C LEU A 193 24.79 -0.55 14.06
N ILE A 194 26.09 -0.83 14.08
CA ILE A 194 26.68 -2.13 13.77
C ILE A 194 27.52 -2.54 14.97
N THR A 195 27.19 -3.65 15.62
CA THR A 195 27.88 -4.11 16.82
C THR A 195 27.90 -5.64 16.90
N ASN A 196 28.68 -6.17 17.83
CA ASN A 196 28.75 -7.60 18.14
C ASN A 196 28.03 -7.98 19.44
N ASN A 197 27.47 -7.01 20.16
CA ASN A 197 26.80 -7.22 21.45
C ASN A 197 25.31 -6.90 21.35
N GLU A 198 24.47 -7.90 21.59
CA GLU A 198 23.01 -7.79 21.58
C GLU A 198 22.50 -6.86 22.68
N ALA A 199 23.05 -6.96 23.90
CA ALA A 199 22.61 -6.14 25.03
C ALA A 199 22.85 -4.63 24.79
N TYR A 200 24.00 -4.29 24.21
CA TYR A 200 24.32 -2.91 23.86
C TYR A 200 23.38 -2.37 22.77
N ALA A 201 22.99 -3.21 21.80
CA ALA A 201 22.06 -2.80 20.75
C ALA A 201 20.66 -2.51 21.30
N GLU A 202 20.18 -3.32 22.25
CA GLU A 202 18.92 -3.09 22.94
C GLU A 202 18.95 -1.79 23.76
N GLU A 203 20.02 -1.55 24.52
CA GLU A 203 20.21 -0.30 25.27
C GLU A 203 20.19 0.91 24.33
N PHE A 204 20.98 0.89 23.26
CA PHE A 204 21.01 1.97 22.26
C PHE A 204 19.65 2.18 21.59
N GLY A 205 18.91 1.11 21.28
CA GLY A 205 17.57 1.20 20.68
C GLY A 205 16.54 1.82 21.62
N ASN A 206 16.62 1.50 22.91
CA ASN A 206 15.76 2.07 23.94
C ASN A 206 16.07 3.55 24.21
N GLU A 207 17.36 3.93 24.22
CA GLU A 207 17.81 5.30 24.42
C GLU A 207 17.49 6.23 23.24
N THR A 208 17.52 5.68 22.01
CA THR A 208 17.24 6.44 20.79
C THR A 208 15.74 6.39 20.45
N TRP A 209 15.31 5.39 19.69
CA TRP A 209 13.94 5.26 19.20
C TRP A 209 12.91 5.10 20.32
N GLY A 210 13.27 4.39 21.39
CA GLY A 210 12.38 4.21 22.54
C GLY A 210 11.94 5.53 23.19
N VAL A 211 12.83 6.51 23.24
CA VAL A 211 12.55 7.84 23.81
C VAL A 211 11.77 8.72 22.83
N THR A 212 12.15 8.74 21.55
CA THR A 212 11.56 9.67 20.57
C THR A 212 10.18 9.24 20.09
N LYS A 213 9.92 7.93 19.96
CA LYS A 213 8.68 7.38 19.39
C LYS A 213 7.40 7.95 20.00
N ALA A 214 7.33 8.06 21.33
CA ALA A 214 6.11 8.50 22.01
C ALA A 214 5.82 9.98 21.75
N ALA A 215 6.83 10.84 21.85
CA ALA A 215 6.71 12.26 21.59
C ALA A 215 6.43 12.54 20.10
N GLU A 216 7.13 11.83 19.21
CA GLU A 216 6.90 11.95 17.77
C GLU A 216 5.48 11.54 17.37
N LYS A 217 4.95 10.45 17.94
CA LYS A 217 3.57 10.04 17.69
C LYS A 217 2.59 11.13 18.14
N GLN A 218 2.76 11.67 19.34
CA GLN A 218 1.87 12.73 19.83
C GLN A 218 1.91 14.00 18.98
N MET A 219 3.08 14.38 18.45
CA MET A 219 3.16 15.52 17.55
C MET A 219 2.53 15.22 16.19
N LYS A 220 2.72 14.01 15.66
CA LYS A 220 2.10 13.58 14.41
C LYS A 220 0.59 13.52 14.51
N ASP A 221 0.05 12.91 15.57
CA ASP A 221 -1.40 12.83 15.78
C ASP A 221 -2.04 14.24 15.84
N LYS A 222 -1.34 15.23 16.40
CA LYS A 222 -1.79 16.63 16.42
C LYS A 222 -1.72 17.30 15.04
N GLN A 223 -0.64 17.04 14.29
CA GLN A 223 -0.48 17.58 12.94
C GLN A 223 -1.50 16.99 11.97
N ASP A 224 -1.74 15.67 12.06
CA ASP A 224 -2.70 14.96 11.23
C ASP A 224 -4.13 15.45 11.52
N GLU A 225 -4.48 15.72 12.79
CA GLU A 225 -5.77 16.33 13.16
C GLU A 225 -5.92 17.75 12.60
N GLU A 226 -4.91 18.60 12.76
CA GLU A 226 -4.92 19.97 12.23
C GLU A 226 -5.00 19.98 10.69
N GLN A 227 -4.29 19.05 10.04
CA GLN A 227 -4.32 18.91 8.60
C GLN A 227 -5.68 18.40 8.12
N ARG A 228 -6.29 17.43 8.81
CA ARG A 228 -7.65 16.96 8.49
C ARG A 228 -8.67 18.07 8.60
N LEU A 229 -8.63 18.88 9.66
CA LEU A 229 -9.52 20.03 9.81
C LEU A 229 -9.35 21.05 8.67
N LYS A 230 -8.10 21.33 8.25
CA LYS A 230 -7.83 22.22 7.11
C LYS A 230 -8.32 21.64 5.78
N GLU A 231 -8.16 20.34 5.57
CA GLU A 231 -8.63 19.65 4.36
C GLU A 231 -10.17 19.63 4.30
N GLU A 232 -10.84 19.44 5.44
CA GLU A 232 -12.30 19.53 5.55
C GLU A 232 -12.82 20.96 5.31
N GLU A 233 -12.16 21.98 5.87
CA GLU A 233 -12.49 23.39 5.62
C GLU A 233 -12.23 23.78 4.16
N GLU A 234 -11.13 23.33 3.56
CA GLU A 234 -10.84 23.59 2.14
C GLU A 234 -11.84 22.86 1.23
N LYS A 235 -12.24 21.65 1.57
CA LYS A 235 -13.27 20.91 0.82
C LYS A 235 -14.61 21.62 0.88
N LYS A 236 -15.04 22.07 2.06
CA LYS A 236 -16.25 22.89 2.20
C LYS A 236 -16.19 24.17 1.38
N ARG A 237 -15.06 24.89 1.40
CA ARG A 237 -14.91 26.10 0.59
C ARG A 237 -15.01 25.82 -0.91
N LYS A 238 -14.48 24.68 -1.39
CA LYS A 238 -14.61 24.29 -2.80
C LYS A 238 -16.03 23.87 -3.16
N GLU A 239 -16.72 23.17 -2.26
CA GLU A 239 -18.14 22.81 -2.44
C GLU A 239 -19.00 24.08 -2.50
N ASP A 240 -18.78 25.05 -1.58
CA ASP A 240 -19.49 26.34 -1.59
C ASP A 240 -19.18 27.16 -2.87
N GLU A 241 -17.92 27.15 -3.36
CA GLU A 241 -17.53 27.80 -4.62
C GLU A 241 -18.15 27.11 -5.85
N GLU A 242 -18.22 25.77 -5.87
CA GLU A 242 -18.87 24.99 -6.95
C GLU A 242 -20.40 25.21 -6.97
N ASP A 243 -21.05 25.27 -5.81
CA ASP A 243 -22.49 25.56 -5.70
C ASP A 243 -22.82 27.00 -6.18
N GLU A 244 -21.97 28.00 -5.87
CA GLU A 244 -22.13 29.38 -6.36
C GLU A 244 -21.93 29.48 -7.89
N ASP A 245 -20.96 28.77 -8.45
CA ASP A 245 -20.72 28.72 -9.90
C ASP A 245 -21.90 28.04 -10.64
N ASP A 246 -22.45 26.95 -10.11
CA ASP A 246 -23.63 26.26 -10.67
C ASP A 246 -24.89 27.16 -10.62
N GLU A 247 -25.10 27.93 -9.53
CA GLU A 247 -26.20 28.91 -9.44
C GLU A 247 -26.07 30.06 -10.46
N GLU A 248 -24.86 30.55 -10.72
CA GLU A 248 -24.63 31.57 -11.76
C GLU A 248 -24.84 31.03 -13.18
N GLU A 249 -24.45 29.77 -13.47
CA GLU A 249 -24.73 29.13 -14.77
C GLU A 249 -26.25 28.93 -14.97
N ASP A 250 -26.99 28.46 -13.96
CA ASP A 250 -28.44 28.27 -14.01
C ASP A 250 -29.19 29.59 -14.26
N GLU A 251 -28.77 30.69 -13.63
CA GLU A 251 -29.37 32.01 -13.86
C GLU A 251 -29.01 32.57 -15.24
N ALA A 252 -27.80 32.31 -15.76
CA ALA A 252 -27.43 32.68 -17.12
C ALA A 252 -28.25 31.92 -18.17
N GLU A 253 -28.48 30.61 -17.98
CA GLU A 253 -29.27 29.77 -18.89
C GLU A 253 -30.74 30.20 -18.93
N LYS A 254 -31.33 30.58 -17.79
CA LYS A 254 -32.69 31.16 -17.73
C LYS A 254 -32.79 32.49 -18.49
N VAL A 255 -31.77 33.34 -18.40
CA VAL A 255 -31.75 34.61 -19.13
C VAL A 255 -31.67 34.36 -20.65
N GLU A 256 -30.89 33.38 -21.09
CA GLU A 256 -30.85 32.98 -22.50
C GLU A 256 -32.19 32.38 -22.99
N GLU A 257 -32.84 31.52 -22.21
CA GLU A 257 -34.19 31.01 -22.54
C GLU A 257 -35.23 32.13 -22.62
N GLU A 258 -35.21 33.09 -21.70
CA GLU A 258 -36.13 34.24 -21.73
C GLU A 258 -35.88 35.15 -22.96
N GLU A 259 -34.62 35.33 -23.38
CA GLU A 259 -34.30 36.07 -24.61
C GLU A 259 -34.76 35.32 -25.88
N GLU A 260 -34.61 33.98 -25.93
CA GLU A 260 -35.12 33.16 -27.04
C GLU A 260 -36.65 33.18 -27.11
N ASP A 261 -37.35 33.09 -25.98
CA ASP A 261 -38.81 33.16 -25.92
C ASP A 261 -39.33 34.57 -26.27
N ALA A 262 -38.63 35.63 -25.88
CA ALA A 262 -38.95 37.00 -26.29
C ALA A 262 -38.77 37.20 -27.82
N ALA A 263 -37.75 36.59 -28.42
CA ALA A 263 -37.55 36.58 -29.87
C ALA A 263 -38.64 35.76 -30.59
N ALA A 264 -39.09 34.64 -30.02
CA ALA A 264 -40.20 33.83 -30.54
C ALA A 264 -41.57 34.51 -30.38
N GLY A 265 -41.77 35.33 -29.34
CA GLY A 265 -42.97 36.12 -29.09
C GLY A 265 -43.17 37.25 -30.10
N GLN A 266 -42.10 37.91 -30.53
CA GLN A 266 -42.16 38.94 -31.59
C GLN A 266 -42.52 38.36 -32.97
N ALA A 267 -42.31 37.06 -33.20
CA ALA A 267 -42.73 36.39 -34.44
C ALA A 267 -44.23 36.00 -34.48
N LYS A 268 -44.96 36.11 -33.35
CA LYS A 268 -46.37 35.68 -33.23
C LYS A 268 -47.38 36.83 -33.22
N ASP A 269 -46.95 38.08 -33.06
CA ASP A 269 -47.85 39.26 -33.12
C ASP A 269 -48.01 39.83 -34.55
N GLU A 270 -47.58 39.08 -35.58
CA GLU A 270 -47.79 39.40 -37.00
C GLU A 270 -48.83 38.48 -37.68
N LEU A 271 -49.71 37.84 -36.90
CA LEU A 271 -50.73 36.89 -37.41
C LEU A 271 -52.13 37.13 -36.84
N GLN A 272 -52.60 38.38 -36.86
CA GLN A 272 -54.04 38.69 -36.80
C GLN A 272 -54.42 39.83 -37.75
N GLY A 273 -54.16 39.64 -39.05
CA GLY A 273 -54.71 40.49 -40.11
C GLY A 273 -56.15 40.08 -40.49
N PRO A 274 -57.07 41.02 -40.74
CA PRO A 274 -58.40 40.69 -41.22
C PRO A 274 -58.39 40.34 -42.72
N HIS A 275 -59.13 39.28 -43.05
CA HIS A 275 -59.49 38.86 -44.40
C HIS A 275 -59.99 40.02 -45.26
N HIS A 276 -59.27 40.35 -46.34
CA HIS A 276 -59.91 40.89 -47.54
C HIS A 276 -59.26 40.44 -48.84
N CYS A 277 -60.15 40.09 -49.76
CA CYS A 277 -60.00 39.49 -51.08
C CYS A 277 -59.36 40.46 -52.09
N LEU A 278 -58.67 39.92 -53.11
CA LEU A 278 -58.65 40.33 -54.54
C LEU A 278 -57.52 39.52 -55.23
N GLN A 279 -57.86 38.46 -55.98
CA GLN A 279 -58.06 38.45 -57.44
C GLN A 279 -56.86 38.96 -58.28
N GLY A 280 -56.35 38.08 -59.15
CA GLY A 280 -56.11 38.45 -60.55
C GLY A 280 -54.67 38.50 -61.07
N TRP A 281 -54.21 37.36 -61.59
CA TRP A 281 -53.68 37.18 -62.95
C TRP A 281 -52.27 37.66 -63.39
N THR A 282 -51.50 36.65 -63.82
CA THR A 282 -50.68 36.50 -65.05
C THR A 282 -49.34 37.23 -65.25
N GLU A 283 -48.29 36.40 -65.23
CA GLU A 283 -47.16 36.23 -66.18
C GLU A 283 -46.48 37.44 -66.84
N ALA A 284 -45.18 37.57 -66.55
CA ALA A 284 -44.10 37.68 -67.54
C ALA A 284 -42.81 37.11 -66.93
#